data_AF-A0A5N7W4P4-F1
#
_entry.id   AF-A0A5N7W4P4-F1
#
_cell.length_a   1.000
_cell.length_b   1.000
_cell.length_c   1.000
_cell.angle_alpha   90.00
_cell.angle_beta   90.00
_cell.angle_gamma   90.00
#
_symmetry.space_group_name_H-M   'P 1'
#
loop_
_entity.id
_entity.type
_entity.pdbx_description
1 polymer ?
#
loop_
_entity_poly.entity_id
_entity_poly.type
_entity_poly.pdbx_seq_one_letter_code
_entity_poly.pdbx_strand_id
1 'polypeptide(L)'
;MKKRLKKINSGIASIALAPVVLLATCPAFSALPTIQPPAGGSIGGGTTQEGDVLGQMGAYFKLGMTILGLVLAAIAFLFVVTASLQRYRDYTAGKIQLGDLKEFVIVSVIIISFVILMVNYAAQALS
;
A
#
# COMPACT_ATOMS: atom_id res chain seq x y z
N MET A 1 66.03 -45.97 4.62
CA MET A 1 65.17 -45.58 5.77
C MET A 1 63.91 -44.91 5.22
N LYS A 2 62.74 -45.50 5.50
CA LYS A 2 61.45 -45.20 4.86
C LYS A 2 60.85 -43.88 5.38
N LYS A 3 60.37 -43.07 4.42
CA LYS A 3 59.71 -41.76 4.55
C LYS A 3 58.60 -41.78 5.62
N ARG A 4 58.81 -41.09 6.74
CA ARG A 4 57.79 -40.83 7.78
C ARG A 4 57.11 -39.49 7.50
N LEU A 5 56.40 -39.39 6.38
CA LEU A 5 55.43 -38.30 6.20
C LEU A 5 54.10 -38.75 6.79
N LYS A 6 53.87 -38.24 7.99
CA LYS A 6 52.69 -38.41 8.84
C LYS A 6 51.42 -38.20 8.01
N LYS A 7 50.67 -39.28 7.78
CA LYS A 7 49.31 -39.28 7.25
C LYS A 7 48.44 -38.50 8.26
N ILE A 8 48.29 -37.19 8.04
CA ILE A 8 47.42 -36.35 8.87
C ILE A 8 45.99 -36.82 8.60
N ASN A 9 45.37 -37.25 9.69
CA ASN A 9 44.11 -37.96 9.76
C ASN A 9 42.98 -37.07 9.19
N SER A 10 42.47 -37.41 7.99
CA SER A 10 41.44 -36.66 7.26
C SER A 10 40.12 -36.51 8.03
N GLY A 11 39.88 -37.31 9.07
CA GLY A 11 38.69 -37.18 9.93
C GLY A 11 38.69 -35.95 10.84
N ILE A 12 39.86 -35.44 11.25
CA ILE A 12 39.95 -34.25 12.13
C ILE A 12 39.80 -32.96 11.31
N ALA A 13 40.30 -32.96 10.06
CA ALA A 13 40.15 -31.85 9.14
C ALA A 13 38.68 -31.59 8.78
N SER A 14 37.88 -32.66 8.57
CA SER A 14 36.45 -32.53 8.25
C SER A 14 35.61 -31.99 9.40
N ILE A 15 35.98 -32.28 10.66
CA ILE A 15 35.27 -31.77 11.84
C ILE A 15 35.61 -30.29 12.08
N ALA A 16 36.86 -29.87 11.80
CA ALA A 16 37.26 -28.46 11.89
C ALA A 16 36.63 -27.57 10.80
N LEU A 17 36.26 -28.15 9.65
CA LEU A 17 35.55 -27.47 8.57
C LEU A 17 34.04 -27.37 8.79
N ALA A 18 33.46 -28.22 9.64
CA ALA A 18 32.03 -28.20 9.97
C ALA A 18 31.53 -26.83 10.51
N PRO A 19 32.21 -26.15 11.47
CA PRO A 19 31.76 -24.83 11.92
C PRO A 19 31.92 -23.75 10.85
N VAL A 20 32.93 -23.85 9.98
CA VAL A 20 33.16 -22.90 8.88
C VAL A 20 32.09 -23.04 7.81
N VAL A 21 31.69 -24.27 7.47
CA VAL A 21 30.59 -24.54 6.56
C VAL A 21 29.26 -24.12 7.19
N LEU A 22 29.05 -24.38 8.49
CA LEU A 22 27.83 -23.94 9.20
C LEU A 22 27.70 -22.41 9.25
N LEU A 23 28.81 -21.69 9.40
CA LEU A 23 28.88 -20.22 9.31
C LEU A 23 28.70 -19.72 7.87
N ALA A 24 29.19 -20.46 6.86
CA ALA A 24 29.02 -20.12 5.44
C ALA A 24 27.60 -20.46 4.90
N THR A 25 26.91 -21.43 5.49
CA THR A 25 25.52 -21.78 5.16
C THR A 25 24.49 -21.08 6.04
N CYS A 26 24.93 -20.33 7.04
CA CYS A 26 24.04 -19.42 7.75
C CYS A 26 23.56 -18.40 6.71
N PRO A 27 22.23 -18.27 6.46
CA PRO A 27 21.75 -17.20 5.62
C PRO A 27 22.23 -15.92 6.29
N ALA A 28 23.10 -15.18 5.61
CA ALA A 28 23.45 -13.85 6.04
C ALA A 28 22.13 -13.09 6.09
N PHE A 29 21.56 -12.97 7.29
CA PHE A 29 20.72 -11.85 7.69
C PHE A 29 21.64 -10.63 7.61
N SER A 30 21.97 -10.26 6.38
CA SER A 30 22.29 -8.91 6.03
C SER A 30 21.06 -8.16 6.52
N ALA A 31 21.20 -7.46 7.63
CA ALA A 31 20.26 -6.46 8.08
C ALA A 31 20.26 -5.31 7.07
N LEU A 32 19.97 -5.63 5.81
CA LEU A 32 19.42 -4.67 4.88
C LEU A 32 18.18 -4.15 5.60
N PRO A 33 18.03 -2.82 5.68
CA PRO A 33 16.80 -2.21 6.16
C PRO A 33 15.64 -2.92 5.45
N THR A 34 14.90 -3.73 6.20
CA THR A 34 13.76 -4.43 5.63
C THR A 34 12.77 -3.34 5.32
N ILE A 35 12.51 -3.18 4.03
CA ILE A 35 11.48 -2.25 3.56
C ILE A 35 10.20 -2.80 4.17
N GLN A 36 9.74 -2.14 5.23
CA GLN A 36 8.56 -2.56 5.97
C GLN A 36 7.42 -2.63 4.95
N PRO A 37 6.81 -3.81 4.75
CA PRO A 37 5.68 -3.90 3.84
C PRO A 37 4.62 -2.89 4.28
N PRO A 38 4.00 -2.17 3.34
CA PRO A 38 2.95 -1.21 3.66
C PRO A 38 1.92 -1.83 4.59
N ALA A 39 1.57 -1.14 5.67
CA ALA A 39 0.51 -1.56 6.59
C ALA A 39 -0.79 -1.68 5.80
N GLY A 40 -1.21 -2.91 5.50
CA GLY A 40 -2.34 -3.17 4.61
C GLY A 40 -2.35 -4.51 3.88
N GLY A 41 -1.26 -5.31 3.93
CA GLY A 41 -1.20 -6.62 3.27
C GLY A 41 -1.08 -6.51 1.74
N SER A 42 -0.89 -7.64 1.06
CA SER A 42 -0.90 -7.72 -0.41
C SER A 42 -2.32 -7.55 -0.96
N ILE A 43 -2.44 -7.44 -2.29
CA ILE A 43 -3.74 -7.46 -2.99
C ILE A 43 -4.47 -8.76 -2.63
N GLY A 44 -5.68 -8.67 -2.05
CA GLY A 44 -6.51 -9.84 -1.69
C GLY A 44 -6.35 -10.36 -0.26
N GLY A 45 -5.98 -9.49 0.69
CA GLY A 45 -5.98 -9.78 2.13
C GLY A 45 -4.82 -10.63 2.64
N GLY A 46 -3.86 -10.96 1.79
CA GLY A 46 -2.69 -11.76 2.14
C GLY A 46 -1.68 -10.99 3.01
N THR A 47 -1.04 -11.68 3.95
CA THR A 47 0.11 -11.12 4.68
C THR A 47 1.36 -11.21 3.80
N THR A 48 2.09 -10.10 3.68
CA THR A 48 3.36 -10.05 2.94
C THR A 48 4.49 -10.50 3.88
N GLN A 49 5.01 -11.71 3.67
CA GLN A 49 6.22 -12.16 4.35
C GLN A 49 7.47 -11.53 3.73
N GLU A 50 8.54 -11.39 4.51
CA GLU A 50 9.85 -10.98 4.02
C GLU A 50 10.34 -11.97 2.96
N GLY A 51 10.51 -11.50 1.71
CA GLY A 51 10.93 -12.30 0.56
C GLY A 51 9.89 -12.47 -0.56
N ASP A 52 8.63 -12.11 -0.31
CA ASP A 52 7.58 -12.13 -1.35
C ASP A 52 7.55 -10.81 -2.13
N VAL A 53 8.42 -10.71 -3.14
CA VAL A 53 8.53 -9.51 -4.00
C VAL A 53 7.23 -9.19 -4.73
N LEU A 54 6.43 -10.20 -5.10
CA LEU A 54 5.15 -10.01 -5.78
C LEU A 54 4.09 -9.50 -4.80
N GLY A 55 4.03 -10.06 -3.59
CA GLY A 55 3.15 -9.59 -2.53
C GLY A 55 3.45 -8.15 -2.11
N GLN A 56 4.73 -7.79 -1.99
CA GLN A 56 5.15 -6.42 -1.66
C GLN A 56 4.80 -5.43 -2.78
N MET A 57 5.06 -5.77 -4.05
CA MET A 57 4.65 -4.93 -5.19
C MET A 57 3.12 -4.73 -5.23
N GLY A 58 2.35 -5.78 -4.95
CA GLY A 58 0.89 -5.69 -4.82
C GLY A 58 0.45 -4.75 -3.69
N ALA A 59 1.10 -4.82 -2.51
CA ALA A 59 0.80 -3.94 -1.38
C ALA A 59 1.07 -2.45 -1.70
N TYR A 60 2.17 -2.15 -2.42
CA TYR A 60 2.46 -0.79 -2.88
C TYR A 60 1.46 -0.29 -3.93
N PHE A 61 1.06 -1.15 -4.87
CA PHE A 61 0.04 -0.82 -5.86
C PHE A 61 -1.32 -0.54 -5.20
N LYS A 62 -1.71 -1.35 -4.20
CA LYS A 62 -2.90 -1.14 -3.38
C LYS A 62 -2.89 0.23 -2.73
N LEU A 63 -1.82 0.54 -2.01
CA LEU A 63 -1.68 1.82 -1.32
C LEU A 63 -1.70 2.99 -2.31
N GLY A 64 -1.02 2.86 -3.45
CA GLY A 64 -1.04 3.85 -4.53
C GLY A 64 -2.45 4.13 -5.04
N MET A 65 -3.21 3.08 -5.36
CA MET A 65 -4.61 3.20 -5.81
C MET A 65 -5.53 3.80 -4.75
N THR A 66 -5.36 3.45 -3.47
CA THR A 66 -6.14 4.03 -2.37
C THR A 66 -5.87 5.53 -2.22
N ILE A 67 -4.60 5.95 -2.29
CA ILE A 67 -4.23 7.37 -2.27
C ILE A 67 -4.85 8.11 -3.46
N LEU A 68 -4.75 7.54 -4.67
CA LEU A 68 -5.36 8.15 -5.86
C LEU A 68 -6.88 8.30 -5.72
N GLY A 69 -7.56 7.30 -5.17
CA GLY A 69 -9.00 7.38 -4.87
C GLY A 69 -9.33 8.51 -3.89
N LEU A 70 -8.51 8.69 -2.85
CA LEU A 70 -8.68 9.78 -1.88
C LEU A 70 -8.46 11.17 -2.51
N VAL A 71 -7.44 11.31 -3.36
CA VAL A 71 -7.15 12.56 -4.07
C VAL A 71 -8.31 12.92 -5.01
N LEU A 72 -8.84 11.94 -5.75
CA LEU A 72 -9.98 12.16 -6.64
C LEU A 72 -11.24 12.55 -5.84
N ALA A 73 -11.48 11.91 -4.70
CA ALA A 73 -12.58 12.28 -3.79
C ALA A 73 -12.46 13.73 -3.30
N ALA A 74 -11.25 14.18 -2.93
CA ALA A 74 -10.99 15.54 -2.51
C ALA A 74 -11.28 16.55 -3.63
N ILE A 75 -10.87 16.25 -4.87
CA ILE A 75 -11.15 17.11 -6.04
C ILE A 75 -12.66 17.18 -6.31
N ALA A 76 -13.36 16.05 -6.29
CA ALA A 76 -14.81 16.00 -6.48
C ALA A 76 -15.54 16.84 -5.42
N PHE A 77 -15.10 16.78 -4.16
CA PHE A 77 -15.64 17.61 -3.09
C PHE A 77 -15.45 19.10 -3.38
N LEU A 78 -14.26 19.53 -3.83
CA LEU A 78 -14.03 20.93 -4.20
C LEU A 78 -14.94 21.37 -5.36
N PHE A 79 -15.12 20.54 -6.39
CA PHE A 79 -16.05 20.85 -7.49
C PHE A 79 -17.48 21.06 -7.00
N VAL A 80 -17.99 20.19 -6.13
CA VAL A 80 -19.35 20.35 -5.61
C VAL A 80 -19.49 21.63 -4.78
N VAL A 81 -18.52 21.94 -3.92
CA VAL A 81 -18.55 23.18 -3.13
C VAL A 81 -18.55 24.41 -4.03
N THR A 82 -17.70 24.45 -5.04
CA THR A 82 -17.66 25.58 -5.99
C THR A 82 -18.97 25.72 -6.77
N ALA A 83 -19.60 24.61 -7.17
CA ALA A 83 -20.89 24.60 -7.84
C ALA A 83 -22.03 25.11 -6.92
N SER A 84 -22.05 24.68 -5.65
CA SER A 84 -23.04 25.15 -4.66
C SER A 84 -22.88 26.64 -4.36
N LEU A 85 -21.64 27.13 -4.25
CA LEU A 85 -21.38 28.56 -4.08
C LEU A 85 -21.84 29.38 -5.29
N GLN A 86 -21.59 28.90 -6.51
CA GLN A 86 -22.05 29.58 -7.72
C GLN A 86 -23.58 29.70 -7.74
N ARG A 87 -24.30 28.65 -7.32
CA ARG A 87 -25.76 28.68 -7.23
C ARG A 87 -26.27 29.62 -6.14
N TYR A 88 -25.58 29.71 -5.01
CA TYR A 88 -25.92 30.71 -4.01
C TYR A 88 -25.78 32.14 -4.56
N ARG A 89 -24.71 32.43 -5.32
CA ARG A 89 -24.50 33.74 -5.95
C ARG A 89 -25.58 34.07 -6.97
N ASP A 90 -26.00 33.11 -7.78
CA ASP A 90 -27.08 33.28 -8.76
C ASP A 90 -28.42 33.60 -8.06
N TYR A 91 -28.65 33.02 -6.88
CA TYR A 91 -29.81 33.33 -6.05
C TYR A 91 -29.76 34.75 -5.49
N THR A 92 -28.62 35.18 -4.94
CA THR A 92 -28.45 36.56 -4.46
C THR A 92 -28.57 37.59 -5.58
N ALA A 93 -28.20 37.22 -6.81
CA ALA A 93 -28.38 38.05 -8.00
C ALA A 93 -29.82 38.10 -8.52
N GLY A 94 -30.77 37.42 -7.88
CA GLY A 94 -32.19 37.38 -8.27
C GLY A 94 -32.46 36.58 -9.55
N LYS A 95 -31.50 35.77 -10.02
CA LYS A 95 -31.62 35.03 -11.29
C LYS A 95 -32.37 33.70 -11.16
N ILE A 96 -32.51 33.18 -9.95
CA ILE A 96 -33.12 31.88 -9.65
C ILE A 96 -33.95 31.98 -8.37
N GLN A 97 -34.96 31.11 -8.26
CA GLN A 97 -35.85 31.09 -7.11
C GLN A 97 -35.25 30.28 -5.94
N LEU A 98 -35.72 30.56 -4.72
CA LEU A 98 -35.39 29.77 -3.51
C LEU A 98 -35.66 28.28 -3.68
N GLY A 99 -36.67 27.93 -4.49
CA GLY A 99 -37.05 26.55 -4.81
C GLY A 99 -35.91 25.77 -5.49
N ASP A 100 -35.26 26.38 -6.49
CA ASP A 100 -34.19 25.74 -7.24
C ASP A 100 -32.91 25.63 -6.41
N LEU A 101 -32.67 26.59 -5.51
CA LEU A 101 -31.50 26.58 -4.64
C LEU A 101 -31.55 25.41 -3.64
N LYS A 102 -32.68 25.23 -2.95
CA LYS A 102 -32.81 24.15 -1.96
C LYS A 102 -32.70 22.77 -2.60
N GLU A 103 -33.27 22.60 -3.80
CA GLU A 103 -33.23 21.33 -4.51
C GLU A 103 -31.80 21.01 -4.97
N PHE A 104 -31.09 22.01 -5.51
CA PHE A 104 -29.68 21.86 -5.86
C PHE A 104 -28.83 21.48 -4.65
N VAL A 105 -29.03 22.10 -3.48
CA VAL A 105 -28.27 21.79 -2.26
C VAL A 105 -28.52 20.34 -1.81
N ILE A 106 -29.77 19.86 -1.83
CA ILE A 106 -30.10 18.47 -1.48
C ILE A 106 -29.40 17.49 -2.43
N VAL A 107 -29.48 17.73 -3.73
CA VAL A 107 -28.82 16.89 -4.75
C VAL A 107 -27.30 16.90 -4.57
N SER A 108 -26.72 18.07 -4.27
CA SER A 108 -25.27 18.22 -4.03
C SER A 108 -24.79 17.32 -2.88
N VAL A 109 -25.54 17.27 -1.78
CA VAL A 109 -25.21 16.43 -0.61
C VAL A 109 -25.29 14.94 -0.96
N ILE A 110 -26.30 14.54 -1.73
CA ILE A 110 -26.47 13.14 -2.17
C ILE A 110 -25.30 12.71 -3.05
N ILE A 111 -24.90 13.56 -4.02
CA ILE A 111 -23.78 13.26 -4.91
C ILE A 111 -22.47 13.12 -4.13
N ILE A 112 -22.17 14.03 -3.21
CA ILE A 112 -20.96 13.91 -2.36
C ILE A 112 -20.98 12.61 -1.57
N SER A 113 -22.11 12.29 -0.94
CA SER A 113 -22.26 11.06 -0.15
C SER A 113 -22.02 9.82 -0.99
N PHE A 114 -22.55 9.81 -2.23
CA PHE A 114 -22.36 8.72 -3.18
C PHE A 114 -20.89 8.55 -3.60
N VAL A 115 -20.18 9.65 -3.86
CA VAL A 115 -18.75 9.61 -4.22
C VAL A 115 -17.91 9.01 -3.08
N ILE A 116 -18.16 9.42 -1.83
CA ILE A 116 -17.44 8.90 -0.66
C ILE A 116 -17.72 7.39 -0.48
N LEU A 117 -18.98 6.96 -0.67
CA LEU A 117 -19.34 5.54 -0.61
C LEU A 117 -18.61 4.72 -1.68
N MET A 118 -18.55 5.22 -2.92
CA MET A 118 -17.85 4.53 -4.01
C MET A 118 -16.34 4.40 -3.77
N VAL A 119 -15.71 5.44 -3.22
CA VAL A 119 -14.27 5.42 -2.88
C VAL A 119 -14.00 4.42 -1.75
N ASN A 120 -14.84 4.40 -0.71
CA ASN A 120 -14.74 3.42 0.37
C ASN A 120 -14.99 1.99 -0.11
N TYR A 121 -15.91 1.80 -1.05
CA TYR A 121 -16.14 0.49 -1.65
C TYR A 121 -14.94 0.05 -2.51
N ALA A 122 -14.34 0.96 -3.28
CA ALA A 122 -13.12 0.68 -4.05
C ALA A 122 -11.95 0.31 -3.13
N ALA A 123 -11.81 0.98 -1.97
CA ALA A 123 -10.79 0.64 -0.98
C ALA A 123 -10.99 -0.77 -0.38
N GLN A 124 -12.23 -1.19 -0.14
CA GLN A 124 -12.58 -2.54 0.31
C GLN A 124 -12.43 -3.59 -0.80
N ALA A 125 -12.78 -3.27 -2.05
CA ALA A 125 -12.59 -4.19 -3.16
C ALA A 125 -11.10 -4.50 -3.42
N LEU A 126 -10.22 -3.59 -3.02
CA LEU A 126 -8.77 -3.74 -3.10
C LEU A 126 -8.16 -4.36 -1.85
N SER A 127 -8.94 -4.54 -0.77
CA SER A 127 -8.49 -5.16 0.47
C SER A 127 -8.40 -6.66 0.34
#